data_AF-A0A7L1GYI2-F1
#
_entry.id   AF-A0A7L1GYI2-F1
#
_cell.length_a   1.000
_cell.length_b   1.000
_cell.length_c   1.000
_cell.angle_alpha   90.00
_cell.angle_beta   90.00
_cell.angle_gamma   90.00
#
_symmetry.space_group_name_H-M   'P 1'
#
loop_
_entity.id
_entity.type
_entity.pdbx_description
1 polymer ?
#
loop_
_entity_poly.entity_id
_entity_poly.type
_entity_poly.pdbx_seq_one_letter_code
_entity_poly.pdbx_strand_id
1 'polypeptide(L)' 'LQAVVEIISKHTSDALELLSRQHSQMRVFVYQNQIALDYLLAEEGGICGKF' A
#
# COMPACT_ATOMS: atom_id res chain seq x y z
N LEU A 1 29.53 13.30 -15.77
CA LEU A 1 28.21 13.66 -15.20
C LEU A 1 27.12 12.68 -15.63
N GLN A 2 26.96 12.40 -16.94
CA GLN A 2 25.97 11.45 -17.48
C GLN A 2 25.91 10.10 -16.75
N ALA A 3 27.04 9.41 -16.60
CA ALA A 3 27.10 8.11 -15.93
C ALA A 3 26.62 8.14 -14.46
N VAL A 4 26.87 9.24 -13.74
CA VAL A 4 26.41 9.39 -12.34
C VAL A 4 24.89 9.55 -12.29
N VAL A 5 24.31 10.30 -13.23
CA VAL A 5 22.85 10.47 -13.35
C VAL A 5 22.18 9.14 -13.67
N GLU A 6 22.74 8.35 -14.59
CA GLU A 6 22.21 7.03 -14.95
C GLU A 6 22.23 6.06 -13.76
N ILE A 7 23.32 6.02 -13.00
CA ILE A 7 23.44 5.17 -11.80
C ILE A 7 22.39 5.56 -10.76
N ILE A 8 22.27 6.86 -10.44
CA ILE A 8 21.30 7.35 -9.46
C ILE A 8 19.86 7.08 -9.93
N SER A 9 19.57 7.32 -11.21
CA SER A 9 18.25 7.06 -11.79
C SER A 9 17.89 5.58 -11.70
N LYS A 10 18.82 4.68 -12.00
CA LYS A 10 18.60 3.24 -11.90
C LYS A 10 18.31 2.82 -10.46
N HIS A 11 19.15 3.21 -9.50
CA HIS A 11 18.93 2.86 -8.10
C HIS A 11 17.63 3.44 -7.54
N THR A 12 17.28 4.66 -7.95
CA THR A 12 16.00 5.29 -7.56
C THR A 12 14.83 4.50 -8.15
N SER A 13 14.91 4.09 -9.42
CA SER A 13 13.88 3.26 -10.05
C SER A 13 13.70 1.92 -9.34
N ASP A 14 14.81 1.24 -9.03
CA ASP A 14 14.78 -0.06 -8.33
C ASP A 14 14.15 0.08 -6.93
N ALA A 15 14.47 1.16 -6.21
CA ALA A 15 13.90 1.44 -4.89
C ALA A 15 12.39 1.75 -4.98
N LEU A 16 11.97 2.55 -5.96
CA LEU A 16 10.56 2.85 -6.20
C LEU A 16 9.77 1.60 -6.60
N GLU A 17 10.36 0.70 -7.39
CA GLU A 17 9.72 -0.57 -7.73
C GLU A 17 9.49 -1.43 -6.47
N LEU A 18 10.50 -1.55 -5.60
CA LEU A 18 10.38 -2.28 -4.35
C LEU A 18 9.27 -1.70 -3.46
N LEU A 19 9.24 -0.37 -3.30
CA LEU A 19 8.21 0.32 -2.52
C LEU A 19 6.82 0.12 -3.13
N SER A 20 6.69 0.18 -4.46
CA SER A 20 5.42 -0.03 -5.16
C SER A 20 4.85 -1.44 -4.92
N ARG A 21 5.72 -2.46 -4.94
CA ARG A 21 5.35 -3.85 -4.65
C ARG A 21 4.90 -4.02 -3.20
N GLN A 22 5.68 -3.50 -2.25
CA GLN A 22 5.34 -3.54 -0.82
C GLN A 22 4.02 -2.79 -0.52
N HIS A 23 3.86 -1.59 -1.08
CA HIS A 23 2.64 -0.80 -0.92
C HIS A 23 1.42 -1.51 -1.51
N SER A 24 1.57 -2.18 -2.65
CA SER A 24 0.48 -2.95 -3.26
C SER A 24 0.07 -4.14 -2.40
N GLN A 25 1.04 -4.89 -1.85
CA GLN A 25 0.75 -5.97 -0.91
C GLN A 25 0.05 -5.45 0.35
N MET A 26 0.56 -4.37 0.93
CA MET A 26 -0.02 -3.75 2.14
C MET A 26 -1.46 -3.29 1.90
N ARG A 27 -1.75 -2.65 0.76
CA ARG A 27 -3.12 -2.25 0.38
C ARG A 27 -4.06 -3.45 0.36
N VAL A 28 -3.64 -4.58 -0.20
CA VAL A 28 -4.46 -5.79 -0.25
C VAL A 28 -4.80 -6.27 1.17
N PHE A 29 -3.82 -6.32 2.08
CA PHE A 29 -4.06 -6.71 3.47
C PHE A 29 -4.97 -5.73 4.21
N VAL A 30 -4.76 -4.42 4.04
CA VAL A 30 -5.59 -3.38 4.66
C VAL A 30 -7.05 -3.51 4.19
N TYR A 31 -7.28 -3.67 2.89
CA TYR A 31 -8.64 -3.82 2.37
C TYR A 31 -9.32 -5.12 2.81
N GLN A 32 -8.59 -6.23 2.89
CA GLN A 32 -9.15 -7.47 3.42
C GLN A 32 -9.57 -7.32 4.88
N ASN A 33 -8.74 -6.67 5.70
CA ASN A 33 -9.08 -6.38 7.09
C ASN A 33 -10.28 -5.44 7.19
N GLN A 34 -10.35 -4.43 6.34
CA GLN A 34 -11.50 -3.53 6.30
C GLN A 34 -12.80 -4.29 6.02
N ILE A 35 -12.82 -5.16 5.00
CA ILE A 35 -14.00 -5.96 4.67
C ILE A 35 -14.41 -6.87 5.83
N ALA A 36 -13.44 -7.53 6.48
CA ALA A 36 -13.72 -8.38 7.63
C ALA A 36 -14.30 -7.59 8.81
N LEU A 37 -13.76 -6.40 9.07
CA LEU A 37 -14.24 -5.53 10.13
C LEU A 37 -15.61 -4.92 9.80
N ASP A 38 -15.88 -4.55 8.55
CA ASP A 38 -17.20 -4.09 8.11
C ASP A 38 -18.27 -5.17 8.30
N TYR A 39 -17.93 -6.44 8.07
CA TYR A 39 -18.81 -7.57 8.39
C TYR A 39 -19.06 -7.70 9.90
N LEU A 40 -17.99 -7.64 10.72
CA LEU A 40 -18.11 -7.76 12.17
C LEU A 40 -18.88 -6.59 12.81
N LEU A 41 -18.85 -5.41 12.19
CA LEU A 41 -19.48 -4.18 12.66
C LEU A 41 -20.75 -3.82 11.87
N ALA A 42 -21.37 -4.79 11.21
CA ALA A 42 -22.49 -4.54 10.30
C ALA A 42 -23.67 -3.85 11.00
N GLU A 43 -23.93 -4.17 12.27
CA GLU A 43 -24.99 -3.54 13.07
C GLU A 43 -24.67 -2.10 13.46
N GLU A 44 -23.38 -1.73 13.49
CA GLU A 44 -22.92 -0.37 13.76
C GLU A 44 -22.64 0.45 12.49
N GLY A 45 -23.01 -0.07 11.30
CA GLY A 45 -22.79 0.62 10.03
C GLY A 45 -21.38 0.45 9.46
N GLY A 46 -20.66 -0.61 9.87
CA GLY A 46 -19.28 -0.90 9.46
C GLY A 46 -18.26 -0.03 10.19
N ILE A 47 -16.99 -0.09 9.76
CA ILE A 47 -15.89 0.68 10.35
C ILE A 47 -16.24 2.17 10.40
N CYS A 48 -16.74 2.75 9.29
CA CYS A 48 -17.05 4.17 9.20
C CYS A 48 -18.27 4.62 10.02
N GLY A 49 -19.16 3.68 10.39
CA GLY A 49 -20.28 3.96 11.27
C GLY A 49 -19.91 3.86 12.75
N LYS A 50 -18.96 2.97 13.07
CA LYS A 50 -18.50 2.72 14.44
C LYS A 50 -17.44 3.71 14.93
N PHE A 51 -16.48 4.07 14.08
CA PHE A 51 -15.29 4.86 14.42
C PHE A 51 -15.29 6.19 13.66
#